data_AF-A0A968WII3-F1
#
_entry.id   AF-A0A968WII3-F1
#
_cell.length_a   1.000
_cell.length_b   1.000
_cell.length_c   1.000
_cell.angle_alpha   90.00
_cell.angle_beta   90.00
_cell.angle_gamma   90.00
#
_symmetry.space_group_name_H-M   'P 1'
#
loop_
_entity.id
_entity.type
_entity.pdbx_description
1 polymer ?
#
loop_
_entity_poly.entity_id
_entity_poly.type
_entity_poly.pdbx_seq_one_letter_code
_entity_poly.pdbx_strand_id
1 'polypeptide(L)' 'MGSIDKTPLGNTQVLSFIRKYEDDELLVLHNVSDVEITIEMPASMRSFDDVVFQTTAIKIENNLVTIPAYTTAILKK' A
#
# COMPACT_ATOMS: atom_id res chain seq x y z
N MET A 1 -6.56 13.50 17.05
CA MET A 1 -5.38 13.78 16.18
C MET A 1 -4.97 12.48 15.51
N GLY A 2 -4.57 12.53 14.24
CA GLY A 2 -4.14 11.31 13.53
C GLY A 2 -2.62 11.08 13.60
N SER A 3 -2.19 9.84 13.33
CA SER A 3 -0.78 9.47 13.28
C SER A 3 -0.37 8.85 11.92
N ILE A 4 0.94 8.73 11.73
CA ILE A 4 1.59 8.01 10.64
C ILE A 4 2.54 6.98 11.26
N ASP A 5 2.39 5.72 10.86
CA ASP A 5 3.27 4.63 11.27
C ASP A 5 4.06 4.08 10.07
N LYS A 6 5.26 3.57 10.33
CA LYS A 6 6.06 2.90 9.31
C LYS A 6 5.47 1.54 8.97
N THR A 7 5.64 1.11 7.73
CA THR A 7 5.34 -0.27 7.34
C THR A 7 6.58 -1.15 7.48
N PRO A 8 6.41 -2.48 7.60
CA PRO A 8 7.45 -3.47 7.35
C PRO A 8 7.72 -3.73 5.85
N LEU A 9 7.06 -3.03 4.92
CA LEU A 9 7.25 -3.23 3.48
C LEU A 9 8.60 -2.65 3.05
N GLY A 10 9.60 -3.51 2.96
CA GLY A 10 10.97 -3.14 2.60
C GLY A 10 11.20 -3.14 1.09
N ASN A 11 10.70 -2.12 0.38
CA ASN A 11 11.01 -1.92 -1.04
C ASN A 11 11.49 -0.48 -1.27
N THR A 12 12.70 -0.32 -1.83
CA THR A 12 13.33 1.00 -2.04
C THR A 12 12.62 1.86 -3.10
N GLN A 13 11.75 1.26 -3.91
CA GLN A 13 10.99 1.91 -4.97
C GLN A 13 9.53 2.20 -4.57
N VAL A 14 9.08 1.74 -3.41
CA VAL A 14 7.72 1.97 -2.93
C VAL A 14 7.77 2.70 -1.60
N LEU A 15 7.36 3.97 -1.59
CA LEU A 15 7.07 4.68 -0.37
C LEU A 15 5.80 4.07 0.24
N SER A 16 5.87 3.64 1.50
CA SER A 16 4.70 3.11 2.18
C SER A 16 4.64 3.54 3.64
N PHE A 17 3.43 3.79 4.11
CA PHE A 17 3.14 4.13 5.50
C PHE A 17 1.68 3.83 5.82
N ILE A 18 1.38 3.72 7.11
CA ILE A 18 0.04 3.56 7.62
C ILE A 18 -0.45 4.89 8.17
N ARG A 19 -1.65 5.32 7.79
CA ARG A 19 -2.33 6.49 8.32
C ARG A 19 -3.45 6.03 9.27
N LYS A 20 -3.44 6.51 10.51
CA LYS A 20 -4.46 6.20 11.53
C LYS A 20 -5.26 7.42 11.94
N TYR A 21 -6.57 7.33 11.90
CA TYR A 21 -7.45 8.38 12.40
C TYR A 21 -8.72 7.78 12.98
N GLU A 22 -8.98 8.01 14.27
CA GLU A 22 -10.08 7.35 15.00
C GLU A 22 -9.99 5.82 14.85
N ASP A 23 -11.04 5.16 14.40
CA ASP A 23 -11.09 3.71 14.17
C ASP A 23 -10.63 3.31 12.75
N ASP A 24 -10.24 4.27 11.91
CA ASP A 24 -9.78 4.02 10.55
C ASP A 24 -8.26 3.88 10.47
N GLU A 25 -7.85 2.87 9.71
CA GLU A 25 -6.48 2.59 9.36
C GLU A 25 -6.36 2.40 7.85
N LEU A 26 -5.48 3.17 7.22
CA LEU A 26 -5.24 3.13 5.78
C LEU A 26 -3.77 2.81 5.51
N LEU A 27 -3.53 1.91 4.58
CA LEU A 27 -2.21 1.67 4.02
C LEU A 27 -2.04 2.51 2.76
N VAL A 28 -1.04 3.38 2.75
CA VAL A 28 -0.66 4.16 1.59
C VAL A 28 0.53 3.50 0.91
N LEU A 29 0.41 3.26 -0.39
CA LEU A 29 1.46 2.73 -1.26
C LEU A 29 1.69 3.71 -2.40
N HIS A 30 2.93 4.16 -2.59
CA HIS A 30 3.30 5.01 -3.70
C HIS A 30 4.54 4.45 -4.37
N ASN A 31 4.38 3.91 -5.58
CA ASN A 31 5.50 3.53 -6.43
C ASN A 31 6.14 4.79 -6.99
N VAL A 32 7.38 5.07 -6.58
CA VAL A 32 8.15 6.25 -7.04
C VAL A 32 9.03 5.95 -8.24
N SER A 33 9.01 4.72 -8.78
CA SER A 33 9.79 4.31 -9.94
C SER A 33 8.99 4.32 -11.25
N ASP A 34 9.73 4.21 -12.35
CA ASP A 34 9.24 4.12 -13.73
C ASP A 34 8.92 2.68 -14.15
N VAL A 35 9.00 1.71 -13.24
CA VAL A 35 8.74 0.29 -13.51
C VAL A 35 7.62 -0.24 -12.61
N GLU A 36 6.95 -1.30 -13.09
CA GLU A 36 5.98 -2.04 -12.26
C GLU A 36 6.69 -2.77 -11.13
N ILE A 37 6.13 -2.68 -9.92
CA ILE A 37 6.68 -3.32 -8.74
C ILE A 37 5.65 -4.25 -8.12
N THR A 38 6.09 -5.47 -7.82
CA THR A 38 5.31 -6.42 -7.02
C THR A 38 5.95 -6.55 -5.63
N ILE A 39 5.14 -6.37 -4.59
CA ILE A 39 5.52 -6.54 -3.20
C ILE A 39 4.74 -7.68 -2.57
N GLU A 40 5.40 -8.46 -1.71
CA GLU A 40 4.72 -9.45 -0.87
C GLU A 40 4.20 -8.80 0.41
N MET A 41 2.92 -9.00 0.69
CA MET A 41 2.25 -8.50 1.88
C MET A 41 2.51 -9.45 3.06
N PRO A 42 3.20 -8.97 4.12
CA PRO A 42 3.40 -9.77 5.32
C PRO A 42 2.06 -10.06 6.00
N ALA A 43 1.98 -11.14 6.76
CA ALA A 43 0.73 -11.60 7.38
C ALA A 43 -0.01 -10.50 8.17
N SER A 44 0.72 -9.60 8.84
CA SER A 44 0.17 -8.47 9.60
C SER A 44 -0.51 -7.39 8.77
N MET A 45 -0.32 -7.38 7.44
CA MET A 45 -0.85 -6.37 6.53
C MET A 45 -1.82 -6.93 5.50
N ARG A 46 -2.05 -8.24 5.47
CA ARG A 46 -2.94 -8.88 4.47
C ARG A 46 -4.40 -8.47 4.59
N SER A 47 -4.82 -7.92 5.72
CA SER A 47 -6.15 -7.37 5.87
C SER A 47 -6.35 -6.09 5.06
N PHE A 48 -5.30 -5.39 4.64
CA PHE A 48 -5.45 -4.23 3.74
C PHE A 48 -5.72 -4.71 2.31
N ASP A 49 -6.97 -5.04 1.99
CA ASP A 49 -7.38 -5.60 0.71
C ASP A 49 -8.44 -4.78 -0.03
N ASP A 50 -9.05 -3.78 0.62
CA ASP A 50 -10.03 -2.89 0.01
C ASP A 50 -9.37 -1.65 -0.61
N VAL A 51 -9.46 -1.50 -1.93
CA VAL A 51 -8.88 -0.37 -2.67
C VAL A 51 -9.84 0.82 -2.63
N VAL A 52 -9.55 1.79 -1.77
CA VAL A 52 -10.37 3.01 -1.63
C VAL A 52 -9.95 4.13 -2.59
N PHE A 53 -8.70 4.10 -3.06
CA PHE A 53 -8.19 5.05 -4.05
C PHE A 53 -7.02 4.44 -4.83
N GLN A 54 -6.95 4.73 -6.12
CA GLN A 54 -5.80 4.40 -6.96
C GLN A 54 -5.70 5.37 -8.14
N THR A 55 -4.47 5.74 -8.54
CA THR A 55 -4.24 6.56 -9.74
C THR A 55 -4.26 5.72 -11.02
N THR A 56 -3.74 4.50 -10.93
CA THR A 56 -3.77 3.46 -11.97
C THR A 56 -4.22 2.17 -11.30
N ALA A 57 -4.91 1.29 -12.04
CA ALA A 57 -5.35 0.00 -11.51
C ALA A 57 -4.18 -0.81 -10.94
N ILE A 58 -4.25 -1.15 -9.65
CA ILE A 58 -3.33 -2.10 -9.02
C ILE A 58 -3.93 -3.52 -9.02
N LYS A 59 -3.10 -4.52 -8.77
CA LYS A 59 -3.53 -5.91 -8.62
C LYS A 59 -3.20 -6.41 -7.22
N ILE A 60 -4.17 -7.04 -6.56
CA ILE A 60 -3.98 -7.72 -5.28
C ILE A 60 -4.41 -9.17 -5.45
N GLU A 61 -3.46 -10.11 -5.35
CA GLU A 61 -3.74 -11.55 -5.45
C GLU A 61 -2.67 -12.35 -4.71
N ASN A 62 -3.04 -13.47 -4.08
CA ASN A 62 -2.07 -14.38 -3.45
C ASN A 62 -1.09 -13.70 -2.48
N ASN A 63 -1.54 -12.68 -1.73
CA ASN A 63 -0.71 -11.83 -0.85
C ASN A 63 0.34 -10.99 -1.58
N LEU A 64 0.24 -10.85 -2.90
CA LEU A 64 1.06 -9.98 -3.70
C LEU A 64 0.26 -8.73 -4.07
N VAL A 65 0.92 -7.58 -4.01
CA VAL A 65 0.39 -6.31 -4.53
C VAL A 65 1.29 -5.87 -5.67
N THR A 66 0.73 -5.81 -6.88
CA THR A 66 1.40 -5.31 -8.07
C THR A 66 0.96 -3.88 -8.32
N ILE A 67 1.94 -2.97 -8.36
CA ILE A 67 1.76 -1.52 -8.42
C ILE A 67 2.46 -1.02 -9.70
N PRO A 68 1.72 -0.50 -10.68
CA PRO A 68 2.33 0.07 -11.89
C PRO A 68 3.26 1.25 -11.57
N ALA A 69 4.07 1.63 -12.55
CA ALA A 69 4.95 2.80 -12.46
C ALA A 69 4.18 4.06 -12.01
N TYR A 70 4.81 4.86 -11.15
CA TYR A 70 4.28 6.13 -10.64
C TYR A 70 2.88 6.09 -10.00
N THR A 71 2.43 4.91 -9.58
CA THR A 71 1.07 4.71 -9.08
C THR A 71 0.98 4.92 -7.57
N THR A 72 -0.06 5.64 -7.15
CA THR A 72 -0.47 5.71 -5.74
C THR A 72 -1.71 4.85 -5.55
N ALA A 73 -1.72 4.04 -4.49
CA ALA A 73 -2.87 3.31 -4.02
C ALA A 73 -3.07 3.52 -2.51
N ILE A 74 -4.32 3.57 -2.09
CA ILE A 74 -4.72 3.63 -0.68
C ILE A 74 -5.63 2.44 -0.43
N LEU A 75 -5.25 1.63 0.56
CA LEU A 75 -5.94 0.41 0.94
C LEU A 75 -6.53 0.54 2.34
N LYS A 76 -7.73 0.03 2.54
CA LYS A 76 -8.39 -0.09 3.84
C LYS A 76 -8.45 -1.56 4.28
N LYS A 77 -8.57 -1.78 5.59
CA LYS A 77 -8.86 -3.09 6.18
C LYS A 77 -10.29 -3.56 5.96
#